data_AF-A0A961SNS5-F1
#
_entry.id   AF-A0A961SNS5-F1
#
_cell.length_a   1.000
_cell.length_b   1.000
_cell.length_c   1.000
_cell.angle_alpha   90.00
_cell.angle_beta   90.00
_cell.angle_gamma   90.00
#
_symmetry.space_group_name_H-M   'P 1'
#
loop_
_entity.id
_entity.type
_entity.pdbx_description
1 polymer ?
#
loop_
_entity_poly.entity_id
_entity_poly.type
_entity_poly.pdbx_seq_one_letter_code
_entity_poly.pdbx_strand_id
1 'polypeptide(L)'
;MKSRPDAGPIVLAPRRDADIRERTTTMNRFAISLLLPVFAAMPLHAADAGESVYTDLVLAACKTLVAPDPDEPGGDFMSARCPGLGDYAVIFKEGDLRQSLHYGYIKPSLVEHAFESFGQFNHMNPKIEWRVDAGGRPYAAIQRFFVGDAENQGQVLAISRVGQPDDAEGCLVGFVDALANKDANMLAREVADSVAPSFRCGEDSAEYHGARGPKAGDPMIFRGEDAR
;
A
#
# COMPACT_ATOMS: atom_id res chain seq x y z
N MET A 1 -54.55 38.28 -9.08
CA MET A 1 -54.62 39.57 -9.80
C MET A 1 -53.89 39.41 -11.13
N LYS A 2 -54.61 39.64 -12.26
CA LYS A 2 -54.17 39.60 -13.68
C LYS A 2 -53.68 38.23 -14.21
N SER A 3 -54.14 37.68 -15.34
CA SER A 3 -55.08 38.12 -16.39
C SER A 3 -55.28 36.94 -17.36
N ARG A 4 -56.52 36.73 -17.82
CA ARG A 4 -56.89 35.93 -19.02
C ARG A 4 -56.41 36.67 -20.31
N PRO A 5 -56.82 36.39 -21.57
CA PRO A 5 -57.69 35.33 -22.13
C PRO A 5 -57.35 34.81 -23.56
N ASP A 6 -58.20 33.89 -24.02
CA ASP A 6 -58.84 33.73 -25.34
C ASP A 6 -58.12 33.21 -26.60
N ALA A 7 -58.86 32.27 -27.19
CA ALA A 7 -58.74 31.66 -28.49
C ALA A 7 -59.14 32.62 -29.63
N GLY A 8 -58.44 32.50 -30.77
CA GLY A 8 -58.79 33.07 -32.06
C GLY A 8 -59.13 31.99 -33.10
N PRO A 9 -59.74 32.36 -34.24
CA PRO A 9 -60.67 31.49 -34.98
C PRO A 9 -60.05 30.68 -36.14
N ILE A 10 -60.85 29.71 -36.58
CA ILE A 10 -60.69 28.82 -37.74
C ILE A 10 -61.00 29.60 -39.04
N VAL A 11 -60.18 29.41 -40.07
CA VAL A 11 -60.53 29.71 -41.48
C VAL A 11 -60.13 28.53 -42.37
N LEU A 12 -61.04 28.17 -43.28
CA LEU A 12 -61.06 26.99 -44.13
C LEU A 12 -60.54 27.27 -45.56
N ALA A 13 -60.13 26.18 -46.24
CA ALA A 13 -60.11 25.91 -47.70
C ALA A 13 -58.79 26.14 -48.47
N PRO A 14 -58.59 25.51 -49.66
CA PRO A 14 -59.27 24.38 -50.29
C PRO A 14 -58.33 23.18 -50.62
N ARG A 15 -58.94 22.03 -50.92
CA ARG A 15 -58.29 20.85 -51.55
C ARG A 15 -57.79 21.21 -52.96
N ARG A 16 -56.62 20.68 -53.34
CA ARG A 16 -56.26 20.46 -54.74
C ARG A 16 -55.79 19.03 -54.95
N ASP A 17 -56.25 18.52 -56.07
CA ASP A 17 -56.25 17.15 -56.52
C ASP A 17 -54.87 16.57 -56.80
N ALA A 18 -54.88 15.25 -56.87
CA ALA A 18 -53.79 14.38 -57.28
C ALA A 18 -53.13 14.83 -58.60
N ASP A 19 -51.81 14.67 -58.67
CA ASP A 19 -51.14 14.32 -59.92
C ASP A 19 -50.22 13.13 -59.66
N ILE A 20 -50.65 11.98 -60.20
CA ILE A 20 -49.88 10.75 -60.30
C ILE A 20 -48.92 10.95 -61.47
N ARG A 21 -47.61 11.04 -61.17
CA ARG A 21 -46.58 10.79 -62.19
C ARG A 21 -45.53 9.85 -61.63
N GLU A 22 -45.64 8.62 -62.09
CA GLU A 22 -44.57 7.63 -62.09
C GLU A 22 -43.32 8.23 -62.73
N ARG A 23 -42.21 8.21 -61.99
CA ARG A 23 -40.87 8.29 -62.58
C ARG A 23 -40.00 7.21 -61.97
N THR A 24 -39.87 6.14 -62.73
CA THR A 24 -38.83 5.13 -62.66
C THR A 24 -37.47 5.83 -62.66
N THR A 25 -36.72 5.76 -61.56
CA THR A 25 -35.30 6.14 -61.55
C THR A 25 -34.55 5.24 -60.58
N THR A 26 -33.96 4.20 -61.17
CA THR A 26 -32.61 3.68 -60.89
C THR A 26 -32.19 3.56 -59.42
N MET A 27 -32.17 2.32 -58.93
CA MET A 27 -31.35 1.81 -57.83
C MET A 27 -29.98 2.52 -57.77
N ASN A 28 -29.83 3.48 -56.85
CA ASN A 28 -28.53 3.98 -56.45
C ASN A 28 -28.12 3.22 -55.19
N ARG A 29 -27.22 2.26 -55.36
CA ARG A 29 -26.59 1.50 -54.26
C ARG A 29 -25.73 2.47 -53.44
N PHE A 30 -26.32 3.12 -52.45
CA PHE A 30 -25.54 3.74 -51.38
C PHE A 30 -25.07 2.63 -50.44
N ALA A 31 -23.84 2.17 -50.67
CA ALA A 31 -23.11 1.39 -49.68
C ALA A 31 -22.82 2.30 -48.48
N ILE A 32 -23.66 2.18 -47.44
CA ILE A 32 -23.38 2.76 -46.13
C ILE A 32 -22.27 1.91 -45.52
N SER A 33 -21.01 2.33 -45.69
CA SER A 33 -19.89 1.79 -44.94
C SER A 33 -20.08 2.14 -43.47
N LEU A 34 -20.56 1.16 -42.69
CA LEU A 34 -20.62 1.20 -41.25
C LEU A 34 -19.17 1.18 -40.71
N LEU A 35 -18.59 2.34 -40.42
CA LEU A 35 -17.34 2.45 -39.67
C LEU A 35 -17.61 2.01 -38.23
N LEU A 36 -17.37 0.72 -37.94
CA LEU A 36 -17.30 0.21 -36.57
C LEU A 36 -16.11 0.88 -35.86
N PRO A 37 -16.30 1.57 -34.72
CA PRO A 37 -15.18 1.94 -33.89
C PRO A 37 -14.60 0.66 -33.29
N VAL A 38 -13.42 0.27 -33.77
CA VAL A 38 -12.60 -0.78 -33.14
C VAL A 38 -12.12 -0.21 -31.81
N PHE A 39 -12.89 -0.44 -30.74
CA PHE A 39 -12.40 -0.27 -29.38
C PHE A 39 -11.27 -1.28 -29.19
N ALA A 40 -10.03 -0.81 -29.25
CA ALA A 40 -8.86 -1.59 -28.87
C ALA A 40 -9.03 -1.98 -27.39
N ALA A 41 -9.39 -3.23 -27.14
CA ALA A 41 -9.35 -3.81 -25.81
C ALA A 41 -7.88 -3.84 -25.37
N MET A 42 -7.47 -2.85 -24.57
CA MET A 42 -6.19 -2.92 -23.90
C MET A 42 -6.24 -4.13 -22.94
N PRO A 43 -5.27 -5.05 -23.00
CA PRO A 43 -5.20 -6.12 -22.03
C PRO A 43 -4.99 -5.49 -20.65
N LEU A 44 -5.99 -5.66 -19.79
CA LEU A 44 -5.86 -5.38 -18.37
C LEU A 44 -4.79 -6.36 -17.86
N HIS A 45 -3.56 -5.88 -17.67
CA HIS A 45 -2.58 -6.66 -16.92
C HIS A 45 -3.15 -6.76 -15.51
N ALA A 46 -3.65 -7.93 -15.14
CA ALA A 46 -3.82 -8.26 -13.74
C ALA A 46 -2.42 -8.14 -13.14
N ALA A 47 -2.20 -7.11 -12.31
CA ALA A 47 -1.04 -7.10 -11.44
C ALA A 47 -1.15 -8.38 -10.62
N ASP A 48 -0.15 -9.26 -10.75
CA ASP A 48 -0.11 -10.50 -9.97
C ASP A 48 -0.07 -10.08 -8.50
N ALA A 49 -1.18 -10.29 -7.79
CA ALA A 49 -1.25 -10.00 -6.37
C ALA A 49 -0.28 -10.97 -5.69
N GLY A 50 0.67 -10.46 -4.92
CA GLY A 50 1.66 -11.32 -4.28
C GLY A 50 0.99 -12.36 -3.38
N GLU A 51 1.72 -13.42 -3.05
CA GLU A 51 1.25 -14.40 -2.08
C GLU A 51 1.75 -14.04 -0.68
N SER A 52 0.96 -14.35 0.36
CA SER A 52 1.38 -14.21 1.75
C SER A 52 1.98 -15.52 2.24
N VAL A 53 3.20 -15.47 2.73
CA VAL A 53 3.83 -16.56 3.50
C VAL A 53 4.18 -16.06 4.90
N TYR A 54 4.29 -16.96 5.86
CA TYR A 54 4.39 -16.60 7.27
C TYR A 54 5.58 -17.26 7.95
N THR A 55 6.27 -16.49 8.78
CA THR A 55 7.26 -16.99 9.73
C THR A 55 6.94 -16.44 11.11
N ASP A 56 7.52 -17.06 12.14
CA ASP A 56 7.50 -16.50 13.50
C ASP A 56 8.89 -15.97 13.85
N LEU A 57 8.94 -14.77 14.43
CA LEU A 57 10.12 -14.17 15.03
C LEU A 57 10.35 -14.82 16.39
N VAL A 58 11.31 -15.74 16.44
CA VAL A 58 11.70 -16.44 17.66
C VAL A 58 12.95 -15.78 18.23
N LEU A 59 12.78 -14.86 19.17
CA LEU A 59 13.89 -14.07 19.74
C LEU A 59 15.02 -14.93 20.32
N ALA A 60 14.68 -16.10 20.90
CA ALA A 60 15.66 -17.06 21.42
C ALA A 60 16.56 -17.70 20.34
N ALA A 61 16.18 -17.65 19.07
CA ALA A 61 16.96 -18.15 17.94
C ALA A 61 17.84 -17.05 17.30
N CYS A 62 17.74 -15.81 17.77
CA CYS A 62 18.50 -14.69 17.23
C CYS A 62 19.94 -14.70 17.74
N LYS A 63 20.87 -14.32 16.86
CA LYS A 63 22.27 -14.06 17.19
C LYS A 63 22.44 -12.59 17.57
N THR A 64 22.83 -12.32 18.81
CA THR A 64 23.13 -10.96 19.28
C THR A 64 24.21 -10.30 18.42
N LEU A 65 23.97 -9.05 18.04
CA LEU A 65 24.90 -8.17 17.34
C LEU A 65 25.46 -7.12 18.31
N VAL A 66 24.57 -6.49 19.09
CA VAL A 66 24.89 -5.57 20.18
C VAL A 66 24.09 -5.99 21.41
N ALA A 67 24.76 -6.10 22.54
CA ALA A 67 24.15 -6.38 23.83
C ALA A 67 23.92 -5.07 24.61
N PRO A 68 22.91 -5.01 25.48
CA PRO A 68 22.73 -3.86 26.36
C PRO A 68 23.90 -3.74 27.36
N ASP A 69 24.28 -2.51 27.68
CA ASP A 69 25.33 -2.15 28.63
C ASP A 69 24.79 -1.17 29.69
N PRO A 70 24.47 -1.61 30.91
CA PRO A 70 23.86 -0.75 31.93
C PRO A 70 24.77 0.40 32.40
N ASP A 71 26.07 0.37 32.08
CA ASP A 71 27.04 1.38 32.50
C ASP A 71 27.22 2.51 31.45
N GLU A 72 26.62 2.37 30.26
CA GLU A 72 26.67 3.38 29.19
C GLU A 72 25.36 4.19 29.05
N PRO A 73 25.43 5.51 28.80
CA PRO A 73 24.25 6.30 28.44
C PRO A 73 23.56 5.75 27.17
N GLY A 74 22.29 5.36 27.26
CA GLY A 74 21.57 4.69 26.17
C GLY A 74 21.86 3.19 26.05
N GLY A 75 22.49 2.61 27.07
CA GLY A 75 22.88 1.21 27.12
C GLY A 75 21.76 0.20 27.31
N ASP A 76 20.50 0.63 27.28
CA ASP A 76 19.33 -0.24 27.13
C ASP A 76 19.13 -0.71 25.68
N PHE A 77 19.84 -0.10 24.72
CA PHE A 77 19.82 -0.52 23.32
C PHE A 77 20.40 -1.93 23.13
N MET A 78 19.73 -2.71 22.28
CA MET A 78 20.21 -4.01 21.83
C MET A 78 19.86 -4.24 20.36
N SER A 79 20.64 -5.10 19.71
CA SER A 79 20.30 -5.58 18.37
C SER A 79 20.70 -7.04 18.16
N ALA A 80 19.93 -7.73 17.33
CA ALA A 80 20.15 -9.14 17.01
C ALA A 80 19.77 -9.46 15.56
N ARG A 81 20.46 -10.43 14.97
CA ARG A 81 20.11 -11.03 13.69
C ARG A 81 19.31 -12.30 13.92
N CYS A 82 18.07 -12.31 13.47
CA CYS A 82 17.13 -13.41 13.61
C CYS A 82 16.95 -14.17 12.29
N PRO A 83 16.65 -15.48 12.35
CA PRO A 83 16.14 -16.19 11.18
C PRO A 83 14.85 -15.53 10.65
N GLY A 84 14.71 -15.47 9.32
CA GLY A 84 13.51 -14.99 8.64
C GLY A 84 13.03 -15.98 7.58
N LEU A 85 12.71 -15.50 6.39
CA LEU A 85 12.26 -16.34 5.28
C LEU A 85 13.43 -16.77 4.38
N GLY A 86 13.83 -18.04 4.45
CA GLY A 86 14.99 -18.53 3.69
C GLY A 86 16.25 -17.76 4.10
N ASP A 87 16.95 -17.17 3.12
CA ASP A 87 18.16 -16.37 3.36
C ASP A 87 17.86 -14.91 3.77
N TYR A 88 16.59 -14.49 3.79
CA TYR A 88 16.17 -13.16 4.20
C TYR A 88 16.07 -13.08 5.72
N ALA A 89 17.15 -12.63 6.35
CA ALA A 89 17.22 -12.46 7.80
C ALA A 89 16.32 -11.32 8.29
N VAL A 90 16.07 -11.29 9.60
CA VAL A 90 15.40 -10.18 10.27
C VAL A 90 16.38 -9.52 11.23
N ILE A 91 16.56 -8.21 11.13
CA ILE A 91 17.34 -7.43 12.09
C ILE A 91 16.37 -6.88 13.12
N PHE A 92 16.44 -7.43 14.32
CA PHE A 92 15.68 -6.96 15.47
C PHE A 92 16.51 -5.97 16.27
N LYS A 93 15.88 -4.87 16.69
CA LYS A 93 16.45 -3.90 17.61
C LYS A 93 15.43 -3.53 18.66
N GLU A 94 15.91 -3.28 19.87
CA GLU A 94 15.13 -2.70 20.95
C GLU A 94 15.93 -1.59 21.61
N GLY A 95 15.27 -0.50 21.99
CA GLY A 95 15.87 0.61 22.74
C GLY A 95 14.77 1.54 23.25
N ASP A 96 14.90 2.01 24.49
CA ASP A 96 13.89 2.78 25.22
C ASP A 96 12.48 2.18 25.08
N LEU A 97 12.36 0.87 25.31
CA LEU A 97 11.11 0.09 25.23
C LEU A 97 10.36 0.21 23.88
N ARG A 98 11.10 0.39 22.79
CA ARG A 98 10.58 0.40 21.42
C ARG A 98 11.27 -0.66 20.59
N GLN A 99 10.51 -1.28 19.72
CA GLN A 99 11.02 -2.33 18.84
C GLN A 99 11.13 -1.82 17.40
N SER A 100 12.14 -2.26 16.69
CA SER A 100 12.39 -1.94 15.28
C SER A 100 12.80 -3.22 14.54
N LEU A 101 12.29 -3.38 13.32
CA LEU A 101 12.59 -4.52 12.46
C LEU A 101 13.04 -4.05 11.07
N HIS A 102 14.10 -4.65 10.55
CA HIS A 102 14.46 -4.58 9.13
C HIS A 102 14.53 -6.00 8.56
N TYR A 103 14.20 -6.16 7.28
CA TYR A 103 14.00 -7.47 6.67
C TYR A 103 14.87 -7.65 5.42
N GLY A 104 15.49 -8.82 5.32
CA GLY A 104 16.25 -9.24 4.14
C GLY A 104 17.75 -8.99 4.22
N TYR A 105 18.32 -8.67 3.08
CA TYR A 105 19.71 -8.25 2.96
C TYR A 105 19.77 -6.78 3.34
N ILE A 106 20.44 -6.46 4.45
CA ILE A 106 20.48 -5.10 5.00
C ILE A 106 21.93 -4.64 5.08
N LYS A 107 22.22 -3.46 4.49
CA LYS A 107 23.56 -2.86 4.50
C LYS A 107 24.04 -2.56 5.93
N PRO A 108 25.36 -2.63 6.21
CA PRO A 108 25.89 -2.44 7.56
C PRO A 108 25.45 -1.14 8.23
N SER A 109 25.39 -0.02 7.49
CA SER A 109 24.97 1.27 8.06
C SER A 109 23.55 1.27 8.60
N LEU A 110 22.61 0.53 7.98
CA LEU A 110 21.26 0.37 8.52
C LEU A 110 21.25 -0.58 9.72
N VAL A 111 22.04 -1.66 9.67
CA VAL A 111 22.21 -2.58 10.82
C VAL A 111 22.75 -1.83 12.04
N GLU A 112 23.65 -0.87 11.85
CA GLU A 112 24.29 -0.13 12.92
C GLU A 112 23.45 1.07 13.40
N HIS A 113 22.91 1.87 12.48
CA HIS A 113 22.40 3.20 12.83
C HIS A 113 20.90 3.41 12.61
N ALA A 114 20.22 2.56 11.82
CA ALA A 114 18.80 2.77 11.56
C ALA A 114 17.92 2.28 12.71
N PHE A 115 16.90 3.05 13.07
CA PHE A 115 15.87 2.69 14.02
C PHE A 115 14.54 3.24 13.52
N GLU A 116 13.67 2.36 13.06
CA GLU A 116 12.41 2.72 12.43
C GLU A 116 11.26 2.11 13.25
N SER A 117 10.52 2.95 13.96
CA SER A 117 9.53 2.56 14.98
C SER A 117 8.46 3.65 15.16
N PHE A 118 7.93 3.79 16.37
CA PHE A 118 6.95 4.80 16.77
C PHE A 118 7.48 5.67 17.91
N GLY A 119 6.99 6.92 18.00
CA GLY A 119 7.25 7.84 19.10
C GLY A 119 6.93 7.24 20.47
N GLN A 120 5.86 6.45 20.53
CA GLN A 120 5.35 5.78 21.72
C GLN A 120 6.05 4.43 21.95
N PHE A 121 6.07 3.98 23.21
CA PHE A 121 6.45 2.60 23.53
C PHE A 121 5.64 1.60 22.71
N ASN A 122 6.27 0.49 22.36
CA ASN A 122 5.63 -0.50 21.53
C ASN A 122 6.24 -1.88 21.71
N HIS A 123 5.46 -2.86 21.30
CA HIS A 123 5.92 -4.21 21.05
C HIS A 123 5.24 -4.76 19.81
N MET A 124 5.76 -5.84 19.24
CA MET A 124 5.17 -6.48 18.08
C MET A 124 4.70 -7.90 18.37
N ASN A 125 3.71 -8.36 17.60
CA ASN A 125 3.37 -9.78 17.59
C ASN A 125 4.54 -10.59 16.99
N PRO A 126 4.74 -11.86 17.34
CA PRO A 126 5.84 -12.65 16.79
C PRO A 126 5.64 -13.03 15.32
N LYS A 127 4.42 -12.98 14.78
CA LYS A 127 4.13 -13.44 13.41
C LYS A 127 4.47 -12.36 12.38
N ILE A 128 5.36 -12.69 11.45
CA ILE A 128 5.71 -11.88 10.28
C ILE A 128 4.92 -12.41 9.09
N GLU A 129 4.25 -11.52 8.36
CA GLU A 129 3.70 -11.82 7.04
C GLU A 129 4.66 -11.31 5.97
N TRP A 130 5.08 -12.17 5.06
CA TRP A 130 5.92 -11.82 3.91
C TRP A 130 5.07 -11.82 2.65
N ARG A 131 5.26 -10.81 1.80
CA ARG A 131 4.70 -10.76 0.46
C ARG A 131 5.76 -11.22 -0.53
N VAL A 132 5.45 -12.26 -1.29
CA VAL A 132 6.38 -12.90 -2.23
C VAL A 132 5.87 -12.81 -3.66
N ASP A 133 6.80 -12.67 -4.60
CA ASP A 133 6.50 -12.76 -6.03
C ASP A 133 6.25 -14.21 -6.48
N ALA A 134 5.86 -14.42 -7.73
CA ALA A 134 5.61 -15.76 -8.29
C ALA A 134 6.83 -16.70 -8.24
N GLY A 135 8.04 -16.16 -8.07
CA GLY A 135 9.28 -16.92 -7.88
C GLY A 135 9.59 -17.24 -6.42
N GLY A 136 8.74 -16.83 -5.47
CA GLY A 136 8.94 -17.02 -4.04
C GLY A 136 9.90 -16.01 -3.41
N ARG A 137 10.31 -14.97 -4.14
CA ARG A 137 11.21 -13.93 -3.61
C ARG A 137 10.40 -12.90 -2.81
N PRO A 138 10.73 -12.66 -1.53
CA PRO A 138 10.02 -11.67 -0.73
C PRO A 138 10.39 -10.25 -1.16
N TYR A 139 9.41 -9.38 -1.30
CA TYR A 139 9.60 -7.96 -1.60
C TYR A 139 9.05 -7.03 -0.51
N ALA A 140 8.14 -7.51 0.33
CA ALA A 140 7.63 -6.76 1.47
C ALA A 140 7.37 -7.65 2.68
N ALA A 141 7.37 -7.04 3.87
CA ALA A 141 7.00 -7.68 5.12
C ALA A 141 5.97 -6.80 5.85
N ILE A 142 5.02 -7.44 6.52
CA ILE A 142 3.97 -6.78 7.31
C ILE A 142 4.06 -7.32 8.74
N GLN A 143 4.20 -6.40 9.68
CA GLN A 143 4.31 -6.68 11.11
C GLN A 143 3.24 -5.93 11.87
N ARG A 144 2.55 -6.61 12.80
CA ARG A 144 1.62 -5.92 13.72
C ARG A 144 2.36 -5.41 14.94
N PHE A 145 2.33 -4.10 15.11
CA PHE A 145 2.76 -3.41 16.31
C PHE A 145 1.57 -3.09 17.20
N PHE A 146 1.82 -3.14 18.50
CA PHE A 146 0.96 -2.62 19.56
C PHE A 146 1.64 -1.39 20.13
N VAL A 147 0.99 -0.23 19.99
CA VAL A 147 1.62 1.08 20.20
C VAL A 147 0.91 1.81 21.35
N GLY A 148 1.66 2.27 22.35
CA GLY A 148 1.13 2.88 23.57
C GLY A 148 1.24 1.98 24.80
N ASP A 149 0.52 2.34 25.86
CA ASP A 149 0.45 1.57 27.11
C ASP A 149 -0.50 0.35 27.00
N ALA A 150 -0.43 -0.55 27.98
CA ALA A 150 -1.19 -1.80 27.96
C ALA A 150 -2.72 -1.58 28.02
N GLU A 151 -3.16 -0.53 28.73
CA GLU A 151 -4.56 -0.20 28.92
C GLU A 151 -5.18 0.50 27.70
N ASN A 152 -4.36 1.14 26.86
CA ASN A 152 -4.79 2.01 25.78
C ASN A 152 -3.95 1.86 24.50
N GLN A 153 -3.51 0.64 24.18
CA GLN A 153 -2.73 0.36 22.97
C GLN A 153 -3.53 0.51 21.66
N GLY A 154 -2.90 1.14 20.67
CA GLY A 154 -3.27 1.03 19.26
C GLY A 154 -2.76 -0.27 18.65
N GLN A 155 -3.21 -0.56 17.43
CA GLN A 155 -2.68 -1.66 16.62
C GLN A 155 -2.36 -1.14 15.23
N VAL A 156 -1.10 -1.28 14.81
CA VAL A 156 -0.63 -0.81 13.51
C VAL A 156 -0.03 -1.97 12.74
N LEU A 157 -0.45 -2.14 11.50
CA LEU A 157 0.27 -2.96 10.53
C LEU A 157 1.33 -2.07 9.90
N ALA A 158 2.58 -2.28 10.30
CA ALA A 158 3.74 -1.64 9.71
C ALA A 158 4.18 -2.44 8.49
N ILE A 159 4.29 -1.79 7.34
CA ILE A 159 4.69 -2.39 6.07
C ILE A 159 6.11 -1.97 5.78
N SER A 160 6.98 -2.93 5.49
CA SER A 160 8.38 -2.72 5.16
C SER A 160 8.72 -3.26 3.78
N ARG A 161 9.60 -2.56 3.07
CA ARG A 161 10.32 -3.09 1.92
C ARG A 161 11.38 -4.08 2.41
N VAL A 162 11.45 -5.24 1.75
CA VAL A 162 12.47 -6.26 2.04
C VAL A 162 13.71 -5.97 1.20
N GLY A 163 14.85 -5.78 1.87
CA GLY A 163 16.12 -5.54 1.22
C GLY A 163 16.58 -6.74 0.39
N GLN A 164 16.98 -6.46 -0.85
CA GLN A 164 17.37 -7.47 -1.83
C GLN A 164 18.89 -7.63 -1.87
N PRO A 165 19.44 -8.76 -2.37
CA PRO A 165 20.88 -8.97 -2.45
C PRO A 165 21.65 -7.89 -3.23
N ASP A 166 21.00 -7.24 -4.21
CA ASP A 166 21.59 -6.27 -5.12
C ASP A 166 21.58 -4.83 -4.60
N ASP A 167 20.66 -4.47 -3.69
CA ASP A 167 20.60 -3.13 -3.10
C ASP A 167 20.91 -3.09 -1.60
N ALA A 168 20.64 -4.19 -0.89
CA ALA A 168 20.68 -4.30 0.56
C ALA A 168 19.89 -3.20 1.32
N GLU A 169 18.79 -2.70 0.73
CA GLU A 169 18.01 -1.57 1.23
C GLU A 169 16.62 -2.00 1.72
N GLY A 170 16.40 -1.94 3.03
CA GLY A 170 15.09 -2.15 3.67
C GLY A 170 14.67 -0.95 4.50
N CYS A 171 13.36 -0.69 4.58
CA CYS A 171 12.76 0.38 5.35
C CYS A 171 11.26 0.20 5.52
N LEU A 172 10.65 0.91 6.46
CA LEU A 172 9.21 1.14 6.51
C LEU A 172 8.78 1.96 5.30
N VAL A 173 7.70 1.51 4.67
CA VAL A 173 7.12 2.14 3.47
C VAL A 173 5.69 2.62 3.68
N GLY A 174 5.03 2.16 4.74
CA GLY A 174 3.68 2.59 5.07
C GLY A 174 3.12 1.92 6.31
N PHE A 175 1.94 2.37 6.71
CA PHE A 175 1.26 1.94 7.92
C PHE A 175 -0.24 1.80 7.68
N VAL A 176 -0.89 0.88 8.37
CA VAL A 176 -2.36 0.79 8.43
C VAL A 176 -2.79 0.67 9.90
N ASP A 177 -3.68 1.56 10.33
CA ASP A 177 -4.32 1.45 11.66
C ASP A 177 -5.35 0.32 11.62
N ALA A 178 -5.06 -0.75 12.36
CA ALA A 178 -5.92 -1.93 12.37
C ALA A 178 -7.20 -1.77 13.19
N LEU A 179 -7.28 -0.78 14.07
CA LEU A 179 -8.48 -0.49 14.85
C LEU A 179 -9.46 0.41 14.08
N ALA A 180 -8.94 1.27 13.20
CA ALA A 180 -9.74 2.19 12.41
C ALA A 180 -10.26 1.58 11.08
N ASN A 181 -9.71 0.46 10.61
CA ASN A 181 -10.04 -0.14 9.32
C ASN A 181 -10.52 -1.60 9.48
N LYS A 182 -11.73 -1.90 8.98
CA LYS A 182 -12.35 -3.24 9.12
C LYS A 182 -11.53 -4.36 8.46
N ASP A 183 -10.98 -4.09 7.28
CA ASP A 183 -10.20 -5.05 6.47
C ASP A 183 -8.70 -4.70 6.48
N ALA A 184 -8.18 -4.25 7.62
CA ALA A 184 -6.83 -3.72 7.73
C ALA A 184 -5.72 -4.61 7.15
N ASN A 185 -5.82 -5.94 7.32
CA ASN A 185 -4.83 -6.86 6.75
C ASN A 185 -4.85 -6.87 5.22
N MET A 186 -6.04 -6.78 4.60
CA MET A 186 -6.15 -6.69 3.14
C MET A 186 -5.58 -5.37 2.65
N LEU A 187 -5.92 -4.26 3.31
CA LEU A 187 -5.36 -2.95 2.99
C LEU A 187 -3.83 -2.92 3.13
N ALA A 188 -3.27 -3.54 4.17
CA ALA A 188 -1.82 -3.61 4.33
C ALA A 188 -1.13 -4.42 3.22
N ARG A 189 -1.78 -5.47 2.71
CA ARG A 189 -1.29 -6.23 1.54
C ARG A 189 -1.33 -5.40 0.27
N GLU A 190 -2.43 -4.67 0.05
CA GLU A 190 -2.55 -3.77 -1.10
C GLU A 190 -1.46 -2.69 -1.08
N VAL A 191 -1.19 -2.10 0.09
CA VAL A 191 -0.09 -1.15 0.28
C VAL A 191 1.27 -1.82 0.03
N ALA A 192 1.50 -3.00 0.60
CA ALA A 192 2.74 -3.74 0.40
C ALA A 192 3.00 -4.05 -1.09
N ASP A 193 1.97 -4.46 -1.83
CA ASP A 193 2.07 -4.84 -3.23
C ASP A 193 2.23 -3.64 -4.16
N SER A 194 1.63 -2.49 -3.81
CA SER A 194 1.64 -1.28 -4.65
C SER A 194 2.77 -0.30 -4.34
N VAL A 195 3.22 -0.23 -3.09
CA VAL A 195 4.19 0.79 -2.63
C VAL A 195 5.60 0.20 -2.54
N ALA A 196 5.78 -0.94 -1.86
CA ALA A 196 7.10 -1.46 -1.53
C ALA A 196 8.03 -1.70 -2.73
N PRO A 197 7.56 -2.21 -3.91
CA PRO A 197 8.45 -2.49 -5.03
C PRO A 197 9.20 -1.27 -5.59
N SER A 198 8.60 -0.09 -5.50
CA SER A 198 9.15 1.16 -6.06
C SER A 198 9.56 2.19 -5.00
N PHE A 199 9.31 1.92 -3.71
CA PHE A 199 9.63 2.85 -2.64
C PHE A 199 11.14 3.03 -2.48
N ARG A 200 11.59 4.28 -2.49
CA ARG A 200 13.01 4.64 -2.36
C ARG A 200 13.31 4.96 -0.90
N CYS A 201 13.87 3.97 -0.21
CA CYS A 201 14.26 4.13 1.19
C CYS A 201 15.22 5.31 1.38
N GLY A 202 14.88 6.24 2.30
CA GLY A 202 15.64 7.46 2.55
C GLY A 202 15.27 8.66 1.66
N GLU A 203 14.48 8.47 0.61
CA GLU A 203 13.97 9.56 -0.23
C GLU A 203 12.46 9.75 -0.07
N ASP A 204 11.71 8.66 -0.10
CA ASP A 204 10.25 8.66 0.02
C ASP A 204 9.83 8.61 1.51
N SER A 205 8.64 9.14 1.82
CA SER A 205 8.10 9.18 3.19
C SER A 205 7.02 8.12 3.38
N ALA A 206 7.13 7.34 4.46
CA ALA A 206 6.14 6.33 4.81
C ALA A 206 4.91 7.00 5.46
N GLU A 207 3.72 6.70 4.95
CA GLU A 207 2.46 7.32 5.40
C GLU A 207 1.45 6.29 5.91
N TYR A 208 0.43 6.77 6.60
CA TYR A 208 -0.74 5.95 6.95
C TYR A 208 -1.69 5.85 5.76
N HIS A 209 -2.13 4.63 5.48
CA HIS A 209 -3.14 4.33 4.48
C HIS A 209 -4.46 3.92 5.14
N GLY A 210 -5.57 4.42 4.59
CA GLY A 210 -6.91 4.23 5.16
C GLY A 210 -7.23 5.22 6.28
N ALA A 211 -8.19 4.86 7.14
CA ALA A 211 -8.53 5.67 8.30
C ALA A 211 -7.41 5.59 9.34
N ARG A 212 -7.09 6.72 9.99
CA ARG A 212 -6.13 6.78 11.10
C ARG A 212 -6.83 7.28 12.35
N GLY A 213 -6.86 6.45 13.39
CA GLY A 213 -7.36 6.81 14.70
C GLY A 213 -6.29 7.46 15.58
N PRO A 214 -6.68 8.00 16.75
CA PRO A 214 -5.77 8.70 17.66
C PRO A 214 -4.75 7.78 18.34
N LYS A 215 -4.91 6.45 18.25
CA LYS A 215 -4.03 5.46 18.89
C LYS A 215 -2.99 4.86 17.94
N ALA A 216 -3.02 5.21 16.65
CA ALA A 216 -2.09 4.63 15.68
C ALA A 216 -0.62 4.96 16.03
N GLY A 217 -0.37 6.03 16.79
CA GLY A 217 0.97 6.47 17.12
C GLY A 217 1.64 7.19 15.97
N ASP A 218 2.74 7.87 16.27
CA ASP A 218 3.47 8.70 15.32
C ASP A 218 4.74 7.99 14.87
N PRO A 219 4.98 7.81 13.56
CA PRO A 219 6.19 7.16 13.07
C PRO A 219 7.45 7.92 13.52
N MET A 220 8.44 7.17 13.95
CA MET A 220 9.76 7.65 14.34
C MET A 220 10.77 6.92 13.44
N ILE A 221 11.27 7.61 12.41
CA ILE A 221 12.14 7.02 11.39
C ILE A 221 13.52 7.67 11.51
N PHE A 222 14.50 6.89 11.97
CA PHE A 222 15.91 7.28 11.99
C PHE A 222 16.71 6.34 11.10
N ARG A 223 17.49 6.87 10.16
CA ARG A 223 18.32 6.05 9.26
C ARG A 223 19.82 6.20 9.48
N GLY A 224 20.24 7.06 10.41
CA GLY A 224 21.65 7.34 10.70
C GLY A 224 22.40 8.12 9.63
N GLU A 225 21.83 8.29 8.43
CA GLU A 225 22.39 9.13 7.36
C GLU A 225 22.17 10.63 7.63
N ASP A 226 21.16 10.98 8.43
CA ASP A 226 20.84 12.35 8.87
C ASP A 226 21.76 12.87 9.99
N ALA A 227 22.65 12.03 10.52
CA ALA A 227 23.56 12.36 11.63
C ALA A 227 24.94 12.86 11.17
N ARG A 228 25.07 13.31 9.92
CA ARG A 228 26.32 13.87 9.35
C ARG A 228 26.29 15.38 9.19
#